data_AF-E6LS60-F1
#
_entry.id   AF-E6LS60-F1
#
_cell.length_a   1.000
_cell.length_b   1.000
_cell.length_c   1.000
_cell.angle_alpha   90.00
_cell.angle_beta   90.00
_cell.angle_gamma   90.00
#
_symmetry.space_group_name_H-M   'P 1'
#
loop_
_entity.id
_entity.type
_entity.pdbx_description
1 polymer ?
#
loop_
_entity_poly.entity_id
_entity_poly.type
_entity_poly.pdbx_seq_one_letter_code
_entity_poly.pdbx_strand_id
1 'polypeptide(L)'
;MEVHMKIQNIKDVDAFFKVVDECKGTVELVSPEGDRINLKSKLTQYLSMANIFSNGYIKELDLVAHDKEDVERLIKFMYQGE
;
A
#
# COMPACT_ATOMS: atom_id res chain seq x y z
N MET A 1 4.11 -16.96 2.48
CA MET A 1 2.69 -16.92 2.89
C MET A 1 2.15 -15.63 2.33
N GLU A 2 1.04 -15.66 1.62
CA GLU A 2 0.45 -14.45 1.04
C GLU A 2 -0.69 -13.97 1.93
N VAL A 3 -0.70 -12.68 2.28
CA VAL A 3 -1.77 -12.08 3.08
C VAL A 3 -2.43 -10.97 2.27
N HIS A 4 -3.71 -11.15 1.98
CA HIS A 4 -4.56 -10.12 1.40
C HIS A 4 -5.09 -9.22 2.51
N MET A 5 -5.04 -7.91 2.28
CA MET A 5 -5.57 -6.93 3.21
C MET A 5 -6.12 -5.71 2.47
N LYS A 6 -7.09 -5.05 3.09
CA LYS A 6 -7.66 -3.81 2.60
C LYS A 6 -7.25 -2.68 3.53
N ILE A 7 -6.68 -1.63 2.96
CA ILE A 7 -6.24 -0.43 3.67
C ILE A 7 -7.13 0.74 3.25
N GLN A 8 -7.58 1.55 4.21
CA GLN A 8 -8.53 2.62 3.97
C GLN A 8 -8.11 3.92 4.65
N ASN A 9 -8.64 5.03 4.15
CA ASN A 9 -8.55 6.36 4.74
C ASN A 9 -7.12 6.89 4.95
N ILE A 10 -6.21 6.63 4.01
CA ILE A 10 -4.83 7.13 4.08
C ILE A 10 -4.82 8.62 3.69
N LYS A 11 -4.41 9.47 4.62
CA LYS A 11 -4.24 10.91 4.42
C LYS A 11 -2.78 11.26 4.17
N ASP A 12 -1.85 10.69 4.93
CA ASP A 12 -0.42 10.86 4.68
C ASP A 12 0.10 9.76 3.72
N VAL A 13 0.04 10.09 2.44
CA VAL A 13 0.47 9.22 1.34
C VAL A 13 1.98 8.98 1.36
N ASP A 14 2.74 10.01 1.72
CA ASP A 14 4.20 9.94 1.77
C ASP A 14 4.64 9.02 2.92
N ALA A 15 3.97 9.11 4.07
CA ALA A 15 4.18 8.20 5.18
C ALA A 15 3.82 6.76 4.78
N PHE A 16 2.71 6.55 4.08
CA PHE A 16 2.34 5.22 3.58
C PHE A 16 3.42 4.63 2.67
N PHE A 17 3.92 5.38 1.69
CA PHE A 17 4.96 4.86 0.80
C PHE A 17 6.31 4.66 1.50
N LYS A 18 6.64 5.45 2.52
CA LYS A 18 7.81 5.16 3.39
C LYS A 18 7.65 3.82 4.09
N VAL A 19 6.46 3.54 4.65
CA VAL A 19 6.18 2.25 5.29
C VAL A 19 6.28 1.09 4.30
N VAL A 20 5.80 1.26 3.07
CA VAL A 20 5.94 0.27 1.99
C VAL A 20 7.41 0.05 1.61
N ASP A 21 8.22 1.11 1.56
CA ASP A 21 9.66 1.00 1.28
C ASP A 21 10.40 0.21 2.38
N GLU A 22 9.98 0.38 3.64
CA GLU A 22 10.54 -0.33 4.81
C GLU A 22 10.16 -1.81 4.89
N CYS A 23 9.17 -2.24 4.11
CA CYS A 23 8.79 -3.65 4.05
C CYS A 23 9.96 -4.48 3.49
N LYS A 24 10.16 -5.69 4.01
CA LYS A 24 11.21 -6.61 3.56
C LYS A 24 10.80 -7.31 2.26
N GLY A 25 9.60 -7.89 2.26
CA GLY A 25 9.01 -8.61 1.14
C GLY A 25 8.44 -7.68 0.08
N THR A 26 7.81 -8.29 -0.93
CA THR A 26 7.03 -7.56 -1.93
C THR A 26 5.71 -7.12 -1.32
N VAL A 27 5.28 -5.91 -1.66
CA VAL A 27 3.94 -5.39 -1.39
C VAL A 27 3.31 -5.04 -2.73
N GLU A 28 2.16 -5.62 -3.03
CA GLU A 28 1.46 -5.46 -4.31
C GLU A 28 0.11 -4.79 -4.09
N LEU A 29 -0.23 -3.83 -4.95
CA LEU A 29 -1.59 -3.36 -5.15
C LEU A 29 -2.33 -4.35 -6.05
N VAL A 30 -3.57 -4.66 -5.69
CA VAL A 30 -4.46 -5.50 -6.49
C VAL A 30 -5.60 -4.64 -7.03
N SER A 31 -5.80 -4.61 -8.34
CA SER A 31 -6.96 -3.94 -8.95
C SER A 31 -8.23 -4.79 -8.80
N PRO A 32 -9.44 -4.21 -8.95
CA PRO A 32 -10.68 -4.98 -9.01
C PRO A 32 -10.69 -6.06 -10.11
N GLU A 33 -9.93 -5.85 -11.18
CA GLU A 33 -9.76 -6.78 -12.30
C GLU A 33 -8.75 -7.90 -12.00
N GLY A 34 -8.00 -7.79 -10.90
CA GLY A 34 -7.01 -8.76 -10.44
C GLY A 34 -5.57 -8.46 -10.87
N ASP A 35 -5.31 -7.30 -11.50
CA ASP A 35 -3.96 -6.90 -11.86
C ASP A 35 -3.12 -6.69 -10.59
N ARG A 36 -1.86 -7.13 -10.61
CA ARG A 36 -0.92 -6.97 -9.50
C ARG A 36 0.17 -5.98 -9.86
N ILE A 37 0.34 -5.00 -8.99
CA ILE A 37 1.21 -3.86 -9.21
C ILE A 37 2.18 -3.75 -8.01
N ASN A 38 3.48 -3.95 -8.22
CA ASN A 38 4.47 -3.90 -7.14
C ASN A 38 4.68 -2.47 -6.62
N LEU A 39 4.19 -2.17 -5.41
CA LEU A 39 4.26 -0.85 -4.79
C LEU A 39 5.64 -0.45 -4.27
N LYS A 40 6.63 -1.35 -4.26
CA LYS A 40 8.02 -0.99 -3.94
C LYS A 40 8.76 -0.34 -5.12
N SER A 41 8.22 -0.45 -6.34
CA SER A 41 8.77 0.22 -7.51
C SER A 41 8.45 1.72 -7.45
N LYS A 42 9.47 2.59 -7.51
CA LYS A 42 9.26 4.05 -7.51
C LYS A 42 8.36 4.53 -8.65
N LEU A 43 8.54 3.98 -9.86
CA LEU A 43 7.66 4.31 -10.99
C LEU A 43 6.21 3.95 -10.70
N THR A 44 6.00 2.78 -10.08
CA THR A 44 4.68 2.34 -9.66
C THR A 44 4.10 3.25 -8.60
N GLN A 45 4.88 3.66 -7.59
CA GLN A 45 4.45 4.61 -6.58
C GLN A 45 3.95 5.91 -7.24
N TYR A 46 4.71 6.46 -8.19
CA TYR A 46 4.31 7.63 -8.96
C TYR A 46 3.03 7.42 -9.79
N LEU A 47 2.90 6.27 -10.45
CA LEU A 47 1.71 5.96 -11.25
C LEU A 47 0.47 5.78 -10.38
N SER A 48 0.61 5.08 -9.25
CA SER A 48 -0.43 4.94 -8.25
C SER A 48 -0.84 6.32 -7.73
N MET A 49 0.12 7.19 -7.38
CA MET A 49 -0.12 8.59 -7.02
C MET A 49 -0.93 9.34 -8.08
N ALA A 50 -0.57 9.24 -9.36
CA ALA A 50 -1.28 9.95 -10.43
C ALA A 50 -2.71 9.42 -10.67
N ASN A 51 -2.93 8.10 -10.61
CA ASN A 51 -4.21 7.48 -10.96
C ASN A 51 -5.21 7.42 -9.80
N ILE A 52 -4.73 7.24 -8.56
CA ILE A 52 -5.58 7.05 -7.37
C ILE A 52 -5.76 8.37 -6.61
N PHE A 53 -4.86 9.35 -6.78
CA PHE A 53 -4.76 10.50 -5.89
C PHE A 53 -4.90 11.86 -6.59
N SER A 54 -5.99 12.03 -7.34
CA SER A 54 -6.35 13.36 -7.86
C SER A 54 -6.58 14.41 -6.75
N ASN A 55 -6.87 13.99 -5.51
CA ASN A 55 -7.22 14.87 -4.38
C ASN A 55 -6.35 14.68 -3.11
N GLY A 56 -5.21 13.97 -3.19
CA GLY A 56 -4.29 13.80 -2.05
C GLY A 56 -4.82 12.91 -0.90
N TYR A 57 -5.79 12.03 -1.18
CA TYR A 57 -6.40 11.14 -0.20
C TYR A 57 -6.69 9.76 -0.82
N ILE A 58 -6.36 8.70 -0.09
CA ILE A 58 -6.74 7.33 -0.45
C ILE A 58 -7.97 6.95 0.33
N LYS A 59 -9.05 6.65 -0.40
CA LYS A 59 -10.23 6.04 0.22
C LYS A 59 -9.98 4.59 0.59
N GLU A 60 -9.44 3.80 -0.34
CA GLU A 60 -9.26 2.36 -0.19
C GLU A 60 -8.19 1.82 -1.16
N LEU A 61 -7.40 0.84 -0.71
CA LEU A 61 -6.48 0.02 -1.50
C LEU A 61 -6.59 -1.45 -1.07
N ASP A 62 -6.59 -2.34 -2.06
CA ASP A 62 -6.43 -3.77 -1.83
C ASP A 62 -4.96 -4.14 -2.03
N LEU A 63 -4.36 -4.69 -0.98
CA LEU A 63 -2.94 -5.02 -0.93
C LEU A 63 -2.71 -6.51 -0.70
N VAL A 64 -1.55 -6.95 -1.18
CA VAL A 64 -0.98 -8.24 -0.88
C VAL A 64 0.43 -8.04 -0.31
N ALA A 65 0.69 -8.65 0.84
CA ALA A 65 2.01 -8.70 1.46
C ALA A 65 2.49 -10.15 1.59
N HIS A 66 3.80 -10.35 1.38
CA HIS A 66 4.42 -11.68 1.33
C HIS A 66 5.25 -12.03 2.58
N ASP A 67 5.45 -11.07 3.47
CA ASP A 67 6.18 -11.23 4.73
C ASP A 67 5.27 -10.91 5.92
N LYS A 68 5.38 -11.70 7.00
CA LYS A 68 4.52 -11.57 8.16
C LYS A 68 4.79 -10.27 8.95
N GLU A 69 6.05 -9.87 9.07
CA GLU A 69 6.41 -8.64 9.78
C GLU A 69 5.95 -7.40 9.01
N ASP A 70 5.91 -7.49 7.68
CA ASP A 70 5.41 -6.41 6.83
C ASP A 70 3.89 -6.23 6.97
N VAL A 71 3.14 -7.34 7.11
CA VAL A 71 1.71 -7.29 7.44
C VAL A 71 1.50 -6.58 8.77
N GLU A 72 2.26 -6.94 9.81
CA GLU A 72 2.17 -6.30 11.12
C GLU A 72 2.50 -4.80 11.05
N ARG A 73 3.51 -4.43 10.26
CA ARG A 73 3.89 -3.03 10.01
C ARG A 73 2.77 -2.25 9.31
N LEU A 74 2.19 -2.80 8.25
CA LEU A 74 1.11 -2.16 7.49
C LEU A 74 -0.15 -2.00 8.35
N ILE A 75 -0.50 -3.01 9.15
CA ILE A 75 -1.61 -2.92 10.10
C ILE A 75 -1.36 -1.84 11.15
N LYS A 76 -0.14 -1.77 11.69
CA LYS A 76 0.23 -0.76 12.68
C LYS A 76 0.08 0.65 12.12
N PHE A 77 0.53 0.89 10.89
CA PHE A 77 0.33 2.16 10.20
C PHE A 77 -1.15 2.57 10.15
N MET A 78 -2.05 1.65 9.75
CA MET A 78 -3.49 1.92 9.73
C MET A 78 -4.07 2.29 11.10
N TYR A 79 -3.66 1.58 12.16
CA TYR A 79 -4.19 1.80 13.51
C TYR A 79 -3.70 3.10 14.14
N GLN A 80 -2.51 3.57 13.76
CA GLN A 80 -1.94 4.81 14.29
C GLN A 80 -2.59 6.06 13.69
N GLY A 81 -3.33 5.92 12.58
CA GLY A 81 -4.13 7.00 12.00
C GLY A 81 -3.31 8.10 11.32
N GLU A 82 -2.09 7.78 10.90
CA GLU A 82 -1.26 8.63 10.03
C GLU A 82 -1.65 8.44 8.55
#